data_AF-A0A2V9SNB0-F1
#
_entry.id   AF-A0A2V9SNB0-F1
#
_cell.length_a   1.000
_cell.length_b   1.000
_cell.length_c   1.000
_cell.angle_alpha   90.00
_cell.angle_beta   90.00
_cell.angle_gamma   90.00
#
_symmetry.space_group_name_H-M   'P 1'
#
loop_
_entity.id
_entity.type
_entity.pdbx_description
1 polymer ?
#
loop_
_entity_poly.entity_id
_entity_poly.type
_entity_poly.pdbx_seq_one_letter_code
_entity_poly.pdbx_strand_id
1 'polypeptide(L)'
;MVTLTACAAPYGSHKNQTDCDIRIGGAVLSVVADNGFAYRQAVLSACSGKAGALVDLLLFTDKTDGEATLDHGSVLLALRDHVRIQRFDSISRSLGDDRKQAIDSLVETAEKLHPATVQMLGRTDRR
;
A
#
# COMPACT_ATOMS: atom_id res chain seq x y z
N MET A 1 -12.34 -13.70 14.50
CA MET A 1 -12.12 -12.46 13.72
C MET A 1 -12.01 -11.33 14.72
N VAL A 2 -10.82 -10.75 14.91
CA VAL A 2 -10.59 -9.73 15.93
C VAL A 2 -10.45 -8.39 15.23
N THR A 3 -11.45 -7.52 15.41
CA THR A 3 -11.46 -6.15 14.91
C THR A 3 -10.97 -5.25 16.02
N LEU A 4 -9.71 -4.82 15.97
CA LEU A 4 -9.15 -3.84 16.90
C LEU A 4 -9.46 -2.44 16.36
N THR A 5 -10.54 -1.85 16.87
CA THR A 5 -10.89 -0.44 16.64
C THR A 5 -10.07 0.42 17.61
N ALA A 6 -9.02 1.05 17.11
CA ALA A 6 -8.32 2.09 17.85
C ALA A 6 -9.07 3.42 17.67
N CYS A 7 -9.87 3.80 18.66
CA CYS A 7 -10.41 5.15 18.76
C CYS A 7 -9.28 6.11 19.19
N ALA A 8 -8.90 7.04 18.31
CA ALA A 8 -8.23 8.26 18.75
C ALA A 8 -9.32 9.26 19.22
N ALA A 9 -9.24 9.69 20.47
CA ALA A 9 -10.10 10.74 21.02
C ALA A 9 -9.79 12.11 20.38
N PRO A 10 -10.79 13.01 20.25
CA PRO A 10 -10.72 14.16 19.36
C PRO A 10 -10.16 15.39 20.09
N TYR A 11 -9.02 15.91 19.63
CA TYR A 11 -8.59 17.24 20.00
C TYR A 11 -8.02 17.98 18.78
N GLY A 12 -8.72 19.07 18.43
CA GLY A 12 -8.17 20.16 17.63
C GLY A 12 -8.56 20.15 16.16
N SER A 13 -9.29 21.18 15.75
CA SER A 13 -9.62 21.55 14.37
C SER A 13 -8.40 21.49 13.43
N HIS A 14 -8.19 20.35 12.78
CA HIS A 14 -7.41 20.24 11.56
C HIS A 14 -8.23 19.48 10.52
N LYS A 15 -9.02 20.22 9.74
CA LYS A 15 -9.33 19.82 8.36
C LYS A 15 -7.99 19.68 7.63
N ASN A 16 -7.38 18.49 7.64
CA ASN A 16 -6.34 18.00 6.71
C ASN A 16 -5.68 16.67 7.17
N GLN A 17 -6.33 15.84 7.97
CA GLN A 17 -6.08 14.40 7.84
C GLN A 17 -7.02 13.90 6.75
N THR A 18 -6.53 13.87 5.51
CA THR A 18 -7.07 12.95 4.50
C THR A 18 -6.96 11.57 5.11
N ASP A 19 -8.07 11.01 5.58
CA ASP A 19 -8.11 9.64 6.08
C ASP A 19 -7.63 8.73 4.95
N CYS A 20 -6.39 8.26 5.10
CA CYS A 20 -5.81 7.34 4.16
C CYS A 20 -6.31 5.94 4.47
N ASP A 21 -7.48 5.59 3.93
CA ASP A 21 -8.08 4.27 4.11
C ASP A 21 -7.48 3.26 3.12
N ILE A 22 -6.19 2.96 3.29
CA ILE A 22 -5.50 1.91 2.53
C ILE A 22 -5.53 0.62 3.33
N ARG A 23 -6.20 -0.40 2.77
CA ARG A 23 -6.23 -1.75 3.34
C ARG A 23 -4.87 -2.41 3.19
N ILE A 24 -4.35 -2.97 4.27
CA ILE A 24 -3.09 -3.71 4.32
C ILE A 24 -3.44 -5.19 4.51
N GLY A 25 -2.98 -6.04 3.60
CA GLY A 25 -3.20 -7.48 3.70
C GLY A 25 -2.41 -8.14 4.83
N GLY A 26 -2.81 -9.35 5.23
CA GLY A 26 -2.24 -10.03 6.39
C GLY A 26 -0.83 -10.58 6.17
N ALA A 27 -0.51 -11.02 4.95
CA ALA A 27 0.77 -11.65 4.64
C ALA A 27 1.92 -10.64 4.74
N VAL A 28 1.71 -9.41 4.26
CA VAL A 28 2.73 -8.35 4.40
C VAL A 28 2.94 -7.96 5.87
N LEU A 29 1.93 -8.02 6.73
CA LEU A 29 2.07 -7.71 8.15
C LEU A 29 2.98 -8.70 8.89
N SER A 30 2.97 -9.98 8.50
CA SER A 30 3.89 -10.98 9.05
C SER A 30 5.34 -10.66 8.71
N VAL A 31 5.63 -10.37 7.43
CA VAL A 31 6.97 -9.97 6.97
C VAL A 31 7.45 -8.68 7.66
N VAL A 32 6.54 -7.72 7.84
CA VAL A 32 6.82 -6.46 8.52
C VAL A 32 7.26 -6.67 9.96
N ALA A 33 6.60 -7.59 10.68
CA ALA A 33 6.97 -7.92 12.06
C ALA A 33 8.40 -8.50 12.13
N ASP A 34 8.76 -9.38 11.19
CA ASP A 34 10.09 -10.00 11.14
C ASP A 34 11.19 -9.00 10.77
N ASN A 35 10.85 -7.96 10.00
CA ASN A 35 11.79 -6.92 9.57
C ASN A 35 11.80 -5.69 10.50
N GLY A 36 10.95 -5.64 11.53
CA GLY A 36 10.82 -4.49 12.44
C GLY A 36 10.45 -3.18 11.73
N PHE A 37 9.81 -3.26 10.56
CA PHE A 37 9.53 -2.09 9.75
C PHE A 37 8.25 -1.38 10.23
N ALA A 38 8.26 -0.06 10.33
CA ALA A 38 7.10 0.72 10.78
C ALA A 38 6.05 0.89 9.65
N TYR A 39 5.64 -0.21 9.03
CA TYR A 39 4.92 -0.25 7.76
C TYR A 39 3.66 0.61 7.75
N ARG A 40 2.79 0.46 8.76
CA ARG A 40 1.55 1.24 8.84
C ARG A 40 1.81 2.74 8.92
N GLN A 41 2.83 3.15 9.68
CA GLN A 41 3.21 4.56 9.79
C GLN A 41 3.82 5.09 8.50
N ALA A 42 4.60 4.26 7.78
CA ALA A 42 5.13 4.60 6.47
C ALA A 42 4.01 4.80 5.44
N VAL A 43 3.00 3.91 5.39
CA VAL A 43 1.82 4.06 4.52
C VAL A 43 1.08 5.38 4.79
N LEU A 44 0.75 5.67 6.06
CA LEU A 44 0.08 6.92 6.44
C LEU A 44 0.93 8.15 6.07
N SER A 45 2.23 8.08 6.30
CA SER A 45 3.16 9.17 6.00
C SER A 45 3.30 9.42 4.50
N ALA A 46 3.43 8.36 3.70
CA ALA A 46 3.49 8.43 2.24
C ALA A 46 2.20 9.04 1.68
N CYS A 47 1.06 8.63 2.24
CA CYS A 47 -0.26 9.14 1.89
C CYS A 47 -0.42 10.64 2.19
N SER A 48 0.12 11.11 3.31
CA SER A 48 0.22 12.55 3.63
C SER A 48 1.22 13.32 2.75
N GLY A 49 1.83 12.65 1.76
CA GLY A 49 2.76 13.24 0.81
C GLY A 49 4.19 13.35 1.33
N LYS A 50 4.63 12.52 2.28
CA LYS A 50 6.06 12.46 2.64
C LYS A 50 6.80 11.56 1.67
N ALA A 51 7.68 12.15 0.85
CA ALA A 51 8.43 11.43 -0.19
C ALA A 51 9.33 10.32 0.40
N GLY A 52 10.00 10.58 1.51
CA GLY A 52 10.87 9.58 2.17
C GLY A 52 10.10 8.32 2.58
N ALA A 53 8.88 8.46 3.11
CA ALA A 53 8.05 7.32 3.46
C ALA A 53 7.59 6.51 2.23
N LEU A 54 7.37 7.18 1.10
CA LEU A 54 7.09 6.47 -0.15
C LEU A 54 8.33 5.70 -0.63
N VAL A 55 9.52 6.31 -0.56
CA VAL A 55 10.78 5.63 -0.88
C VAL A 55 10.98 4.40 0.00
N ASP A 56 10.77 4.52 1.31
CA ASP A 56 10.89 3.40 2.24
C ASP A 56 9.97 2.23 1.87
N LEU A 57 8.73 2.53 1.47
CA LEU A 57 7.77 1.51 1.01
C LEU A 57 8.22 0.87 -0.30
N LEU A 58 8.69 1.66 -1.27
CA LEU A 58 9.16 1.12 -2.55
C LEU A 58 10.38 0.20 -2.38
N LEU A 59 11.31 0.56 -1.48
CA LEU A 59 12.47 -0.27 -1.13
C LEU A 59 12.06 -1.51 -0.33
N PHE A 60 11.00 -1.44 0.46
CA PHE A 60 10.48 -2.58 1.23
C PHE A 60 10.01 -3.74 0.33
N THR A 61 9.74 -3.50 -0.95
CA THR A 61 9.47 -4.56 -1.94
C THR A 61 10.50 -5.70 -1.88
N ASP A 62 11.79 -5.39 -1.68
CA ASP A 62 12.88 -6.37 -1.59
C ASP A 62 12.80 -7.29 -0.36
N LYS A 63 11.94 -6.96 0.60
CA LYS A 63 11.73 -7.74 1.83
C LYS A 63 10.52 -8.65 1.75
N THR A 64 9.72 -8.53 0.69
CA THR A 64 8.49 -9.30 0.51
C THR A 64 8.69 -10.43 -0.49
N ASP A 65 8.00 -11.54 -0.27
CA ASP A 65 7.90 -12.66 -1.21
C ASP A 65 6.47 -13.21 -1.26
N GLY A 66 6.17 -14.03 -2.27
CA GLY A 66 4.90 -14.75 -2.40
C GLY A 66 3.65 -13.86 -2.21
N GLU A 67 2.79 -14.24 -1.28
CA GLU A 67 1.55 -13.52 -0.96
C GLU A 67 1.81 -12.13 -0.36
N ALA A 68 2.88 -11.97 0.43
CA ALA A 68 3.24 -10.67 1.01
C ALA A 68 3.62 -9.65 -0.07
N THR A 69 4.22 -10.09 -1.17
CA THR A 69 4.49 -9.22 -2.33
C THR A 69 3.18 -8.73 -2.96
N LEU A 70 2.16 -9.59 -3.10
CA LEU A 70 0.86 -9.20 -3.66
C LEU A 70 0.09 -8.22 -2.75
N ASP A 71 0.11 -8.49 -1.44
CA ASP A 71 -0.43 -7.58 -0.43
C ASP A 71 0.27 -6.21 -0.50
N HIS A 72 1.60 -6.22 -0.60
CA HIS A 72 2.40 -5.01 -0.75
C HIS A 72 2.09 -4.26 -2.06
N GLY A 73 1.97 -4.98 -3.18
CA GLY A 73 1.59 -4.41 -4.47
C GLY A 73 0.22 -3.73 -4.44
N SER A 74 -0.73 -4.29 -3.70
CA SER A 74 -2.06 -3.68 -3.49
C SER A 74 -1.98 -2.36 -2.73
N VAL A 75 -1.10 -2.27 -1.73
CA VAL A 75 -0.82 -1.01 -1.00
C VAL A 75 -0.17 0.02 -1.93
N LEU A 76 0.81 -0.39 -2.74
CA LEU A 76 1.48 0.51 -3.70
C LEU A 76 0.51 1.03 -4.76
N LEU A 77 -0.39 0.19 -5.28
CA LEU A 77 -1.45 0.60 -6.19
C LEU A 77 -2.35 1.67 -5.56
N ALA A 78 -2.85 1.43 -4.35
CA ALA A 78 -3.69 2.38 -3.64
C ALA A 78 -2.94 3.71 -3.36
N LEU A 79 -1.65 3.65 -3.02
CA LEU A 79 -0.82 4.84 -2.84
C LEU A 79 -0.63 5.59 -4.15
N ARG A 80 -0.35 4.90 -5.27
CA ARG A 80 -0.20 5.50 -6.61
C ARG A 80 -1.43 6.31 -6.99
N ASP A 81 -2.61 5.75 -6.74
CA ASP A 81 -3.88 6.41 -7.03
C ASP A 81 -4.13 7.59 -6.09
N HIS A 82 -3.74 7.49 -4.82
CA HIS A 82 -3.92 8.54 -3.82
C HIS A 82 -2.96 9.73 -4.01
N VAL A 83 -1.65 9.50 -4.13
CA VAL A 83 -0.62 10.56 -4.16
C VAL A 83 -0.44 11.20 -5.54
N ARG A 84 -1.27 10.79 -6.50
CA ARG A 84 -1.20 11.03 -7.96
C ARG A 84 -0.05 10.26 -8.63
N ILE A 85 -0.40 9.59 -9.73
CA ILE A 85 0.50 8.77 -10.57
C ILE A 85 1.82 9.49 -10.89
N GLN A 86 1.76 10.75 -11.32
CA GLN A 86 2.97 11.51 -11.70
C GLN A 86 4.01 11.60 -10.58
N ARG A 87 3.55 11.77 -9.33
CA ARG A 87 4.43 11.87 -8.17
C ARG A 87 5.02 10.52 -7.80
N PHE A 88 4.17 9.49 -7.81
CA PHE A 88 4.60 8.12 -7.56
C PHE A 88 5.67 7.70 -8.58
N ASP A 89 5.40 7.87 -9.87
CA ASP A 89 6.32 7.51 -10.96
C ASP A 89 7.64 8.27 -10.90
N SER A 90 7.60 9.55 -10.53
CA SER A 90 8.83 10.35 -10.38
C SER A 90 9.72 9.83 -9.26
N ILE A 91 9.13 9.39 -8.15
CA ILE A 91 9.88 8.83 -7.02
C ILE A 91 10.39 7.44 -7.38
N SER A 92 9.56 6.58 -7.98
CA SER A 92 9.99 5.26 -8.46
C SER A 92 11.16 5.35 -9.45
N ARG A 93 11.11 6.29 -10.41
CA ARG A 93 12.22 6.58 -11.34
C ARG A 93 13.52 6.95 -10.64
N SER A 94 13.45 7.71 -9.54
CA SER A 94 14.65 8.13 -8.81
C SER A 94 15.42 6.98 -8.17
N LEU A 95 14.82 5.79 -8.08
CA LEU A 95 15.44 4.59 -7.54
C LEU A 95 16.17 3.73 -8.60
N GLY A 96 16.15 4.14 -9.87
CA GLY A 96 16.76 3.43 -11.00
C GLY A 96 15.77 2.61 -11.83
N ASP A 97 16.12 2.39 -13.09
CA ASP A 97 15.22 1.79 -14.10
C ASP A 97 14.82 0.35 -13.77
N ASP A 98 15.77 -0.49 -13.32
CA ASP A 98 15.50 -1.88 -12.94
C ASP A 98 14.46 -1.97 -11.83
N ARG A 99 14.61 -1.12 -10.80
CA ARG A 99 13.71 -1.10 -9.66
C ARG A 99 12.35 -0.56 -10.04
N LYS A 100 12.30 0.50 -10.85
CA LYS A 100 11.06 1.01 -11.42
C LYS A 100 10.31 -0.10 -12.17
N GLN A 101 11.01 -0.86 -13.03
CA GLN A 101 10.38 -1.94 -13.79
C GLN A 101 9.80 -3.02 -12.88
N ALA A 102 10.49 -3.38 -11.80
CA ALA A 102 9.99 -4.33 -10.81
C ALA A 102 8.73 -3.80 -10.09
N ILE A 103 8.76 -2.53 -9.65
CA ILE A 103 7.62 -1.87 -9.01
C ILE A 103 6.42 -1.79 -9.96
N ASP A 104 6.64 -1.37 -11.21
CA ASP A 104 5.58 -1.25 -12.21
C ASP A 104 4.93 -2.60 -12.49
N SER A 105 5.74 -3.66 -12.64
CA SER A 105 5.25 -5.03 -12.85
C SER A 105 4.42 -5.51 -11.66
N LEU A 106 4.83 -5.16 -10.45
CA LEU A 106 4.10 -5.51 -9.22
C LEU A 106 2.76 -4.77 -9.15
N VAL A 107 2.75 -3.46 -9.38
CA VAL A 107 1.53 -2.64 -9.35
C VAL A 107 0.57 -3.09 -10.45
N GLU A 108 1.06 -3.38 -11.66
CA GLU A 108 0.25 -3.92 -12.76
C GLU A 108 -0.35 -5.30 -12.39
N THR A 109 0.43 -6.15 -11.74
CA THR A 109 -0.06 -7.46 -11.26
C THR A 109 -1.18 -7.28 -10.23
N ALA A 110 -0.99 -6.40 -9.25
CA ALA A 110 -2.01 -6.08 -8.25
C ALA A 110 -3.27 -5.50 -8.91
N GLU A 111 -3.09 -4.62 -9.90
CA GLU A 111 -4.18 -4.01 -10.67
C GLU A 111 -4.95 -5.03 -11.51
N LYS A 112 -4.34 -6.12 -11.99
CA LYS A 112 -5.05 -7.21 -12.70
C LYS A 112 -5.81 -8.13 -11.74
N LEU A 113 -5.23 -8.42 -10.59
CA LEU A 113 -5.83 -9.29 -9.58
C LEU A 113 -7.00 -8.62 -8.86
N HIS A 114 -6.95 -7.30 -8.66
CA HIS A 114 -7.98 -6.55 -7.97
C HIS A 114 -9.37 -6.66 -8.67
N PRO A 115 -9.53 -6.39 -9.98
CA PRO A 115 -10.76 -6.63 -10.74
C PRO A 115 -11.17 -8.10 -10.80
N ALA A 116 -10.21 -9.03 -10.91
CA ALA A 116 -10.52 -10.46 -10.96
C ALA A 116 -11.14 -10.94 -9.63
N THR A 117 -10.61 -10.47 -8.51
CA THR A 117 -11.10 -10.80 -7.16
C THR A 117 -12.46 -10.17 -6.90
N VAL A 118 -12.67 -8.90 -7.31
CA VAL A 118 -13.97 -8.22 -7.22
C VAL A 118 -15.04 -8.92 -8.06
N GLN A 119 -14.71 -9.38 -9.27
CA GLN A 119 -15.63 -10.13 -10.12
C GLN A 119 -15.99 -11.52 -9.55
N MET A 120 -15.05 -12.20 -8.89
CA MET A 120 -15.32 -13.46 -8.21
C MET A 120 -16.21 -13.27 -6.98
N LEU A 121 -15.91 -12.27 -6.14
CA LEU A 121 -16.70 -11.97 -4.94
C LEU A 121 -18.10 -11.45 -5.28
N GLY A 122 -18.24 -10.59 -6.30
CA GLY A 122 -19.52 -10.08 -6.78
C GLY A 122 -20.42 -11.12 -7.46
N ARG A 123 -19.88 -12.29 -7.83
CA ARG A 123 -20.67 -13.44 -8.33
C ARG A 123 -21.16 -14.37 -7.23
N THR A 124 -20.69 -14.21 -6.00
CA THR A 124 -21.03 -15.13 -4.89
C THR A 124 -22.29 -14.70 -4.12
N ASP A 125 -22.86 -13.53 -4.43
CA ASP A 125 -24.01 -12.94 -3.74
C ASP A 125 -25.30 -12.86 -4.61
N ARG A 126 -25.48 -13.85 -5.50
CA ARG A 126 -26.74 -14.10 -6.21
C ARG A 126 -27.09 -15.58 -6.15
N ARG A 127 -27.57 -16.05 -5.01
CA ARG A 127 -28.43 -17.23 -4.92
C ARG A 127 -29.35 -17.15 -3.72
#